data_AF-A0A970AWY6-F1
#
_entry.id   AF-A0A970AWY6-F1
#
_cell.length_a   1.000
_cell.length_b   1.000
_cell.length_c   1.000
_cell.angle_alpha   90.00
_cell.angle_beta   90.00
_cell.angle_gamma   90.00
#
_symmetry.space_group_name_H-M   'P 1'
#
loop_
_entity.id
_entity.type
_entity.pdbx_description
1 polymer ?
#
loop_
_entity_poly.entity_id
_entity_poly.type
_entity_poly.pdbx_seq_one_letter_code
_entity_poly.pdbx_strand_id
1 'polypeptide(L)'
;MSSTFFNSFAVLFVAIDAAGIGPLFLLLTEGATREQRFKIAIKSSLIAFTVLIIFAYGGKFFFNWIGVSINSLKIAGGIILFIISIEMLLDKRRLRREESANKVLS
;
A
#
# COMPACT_ATOMS: atom_id res chain seq x y z
N MET A 1 14.63 -25.72 -5.01
CA MET A 1 14.15 -24.97 -6.20
C MET A 1 12.66 -24.66 -6.12
N SER A 2 11.78 -25.62 -5.76
CA SER A 2 10.33 -25.41 -5.67
C SER A 2 9.86 -24.54 -4.49
N SER A 3 10.51 -24.64 -3.32
CA SER A 3 10.14 -23.87 -2.11
C SER A 3 10.40 -22.36 -2.24
N THR A 4 11.45 -21.96 -2.95
CA THR A 4 11.82 -20.55 -3.15
C THR A 4 10.84 -19.82 -4.06
N PHE A 5 10.24 -20.52 -5.02
CA PHE A 5 9.24 -19.98 -5.92
C PHE A 5 7.96 -19.62 -5.15
N PHE A 6 7.45 -20.55 -4.34
CA PHE A 6 6.24 -20.33 -3.56
C PHE A 6 6.40 -19.21 -2.54
N ASN A 7 7.56 -19.14 -1.87
CA ASN A 7 7.86 -18.07 -0.93
C ASN A 7 7.90 -16.70 -1.63
N SER A 8 8.62 -16.59 -2.75
CA SER A 8 8.68 -15.34 -3.53
C SER A 8 7.31 -14.91 -4.05
N PHE A 9 6.48 -15.86 -4.48
CA PHE A 9 5.12 -15.60 -4.92
C PHE A 9 4.24 -15.05 -3.79
N ALA A 10 4.28 -15.68 -2.60
CA ALA A 10 3.56 -15.22 -1.43
C ALA A 10 3.98 -13.81 -1.02
N VAL A 11 5.29 -13.53 -1.00
CA VAL A 11 5.83 -12.19 -0.70
C VAL A 11 5.32 -11.14 -1.69
N LEU A 12 5.30 -11.45 -2.99
CA LEU A 12 4.76 -10.54 -4.00
C LEU A 12 3.27 -10.26 -3.81
N PHE A 13 2.47 -11.29 -3.53
CA PHE A 13 1.03 -11.15 -3.35
C PHE A 13 0.69 -10.28 -2.14
N VAL A 14 1.41 -10.48 -1.03
CA VAL A 14 1.32 -9.66 0.18
C VAL A 14 1.82 -8.23 -0.08
N ALA A 15 2.94 -8.07 -0.80
CA ALA A 15 3.52 -6.75 -1.08
C ALA A 15 2.63 -5.86 -1.98
N ILE A 16 1.87 -6.46 -2.90
CA ILE A 16 0.94 -5.74 -3.79
C ILE A 16 -0.42 -5.51 -3.12
N ASP A 17 -0.69 -6.14 -1.97
CA ASP A 17 -1.96 -6.08 -1.24
C ASP A 17 -3.17 -6.49 -2.11
N ALA A 18 -3.01 -7.52 -2.95
CA ALA A 18 -4.01 -7.89 -3.96
C ALA A 18 -5.44 -8.11 -3.41
N ALA A 19 -5.57 -8.48 -2.13
CA ALA A 19 -6.86 -8.65 -1.46
C ALA A 19 -7.53 -7.31 -1.07
N GLY A 20 -6.77 -6.32 -0.61
CA GLY A 20 -7.30 -5.06 -0.08
C GLY A 20 -7.63 -4.01 -1.14
N ILE A 21 -6.83 -3.94 -2.21
CA ILE A 21 -6.95 -2.86 -3.21
C ILE A 21 -8.23 -2.91 -4.05
N GLY A 22 -8.82 -4.08 -4.29
CA GLY A 22 -10.03 -4.22 -5.11
C GLY A 22 -11.26 -3.50 -4.52
N PRO A 23 -11.68 -3.87 -3.28
CA PRO A 23 -12.76 -3.19 -2.57
C PRO A 23 -12.45 -1.71 -2.29
N LEU A 24 -11.21 -1.38 -1.94
CA LEU A 24 -10.80 0.00 -1.71
C LEU A 24 -10.96 0.85 -2.98
N PHE A 25 -10.55 0.32 -4.13
CA PHE A 25 -10.70 1.00 -5.42
C PHE A 25 -12.17 1.19 -5.79
N LEU A 26 -13.03 0.21 -5.53
CA LEU A 26 -14.49 0.33 -5.70
C LEU A 26 -15.06 1.47 -4.86
N LEU A 27 -14.67 1.55 -3.58
CA LEU A 27 -15.10 2.61 -2.66
C LEU A 27 -14.61 4.00 -3.11
N LEU A 28 -13.35 4.10 -3.52
CA LEU A 28 -12.75 5.37 -3.98
C LEU A 28 -13.26 5.85 -5.35
N THR A 29 -13.88 4.95 -6.12
CA THR A 29 -14.47 5.27 -7.43
C THR A 29 -15.99 5.21 -7.40
N GLU A 30 -16.59 5.22 -6.21
CA GLU A 30 -18.03 5.30 -6.02
C GLU A 30 -18.57 6.59 -6.67
N GLY A 31 -19.60 6.46 -7.51
CA GLY A 31 -20.17 7.56 -8.30
C GLY A 31 -19.46 7.88 -9.63
N ALA A 32 -18.31 7.26 -9.93
CA ALA A 32 -17.66 7.43 -11.23
C ALA A 32 -18.35 6.60 -12.33
N THR A 33 -18.47 7.16 -13.54
CA THR A 33 -18.94 6.39 -14.69
C THR A 33 -17.93 5.30 -15.08
N ARG A 34 -18.37 4.28 -15.83
CA ARG A 34 -17.50 3.18 -16.26
C ARG A 34 -16.25 3.67 -17.02
N GLU A 35 -16.43 4.69 -17.87
CA GLU A 35 -15.33 5.30 -18.62
C GLU A 35 -14.35 6.05 -17.72
N GLN A 36 -14.86 6.82 -16.76
CA GLN A 36 -14.01 7.53 -15.79
C GLN A 36 -13.23 6.55 -14.93
N ARG A 37 -13.88 5.49 -14.47
CA ARG A 37 -13.25 4.44 -13.66
C ARG A 37 -12.12 3.74 -14.42
N PHE A 38 -12.30 3.47 -15.71
CA PHE A 38 -11.24 2.90 -16.55
C PHE A 38 -10.06 3.87 -16.72
N LYS A 39 -10.34 5.16 -16.98
CA LYS A 39 -9.29 6.20 -17.07
C LYS A 39 -8.49 6.32 -15.77
N ILE A 40 -9.16 6.27 -14.61
CA ILE A 40 -8.52 6.30 -13.30
C ILE A 40 -7.63 5.07 -13.13
N ALA A 41 -8.11 3.87 -13.45
CA ALA A 41 -7.34 2.63 -13.32
C ALA A 41 -6.04 2.68 -14.13
N ILE A 42 -6.12 3.08 -15.41
CA ILE A 42 -4.94 3.20 -16.28
C ILE A 42 -3.97 4.26 -15.77
N LYS A 43 -4.47 5.44 -15.38
CA LYS A 43 -3.63 6.53 -14.87
C LYS A 43 -2.90 6.10 -13.59
N SER A 44 -3.61 5.51 -12.63
CA SER A 44 -3.01 5.04 -11.38
C SER A 44 -2.00 3.92 -11.63
N SER A 45 -2.30 2.99 -12.53
CA SER A 45 -1.36 1.93 -12.93
C SER A 45 -0.10 2.49 -13.56
N LEU A 46 -0.22 3.50 -14.43
CA LEU A 46 0.94 4.13 -15.07
C LEU A 46 1.82 4.85 -14.05
N ILE A 47 1.22 5.58 -13.11
CA ILE A 47 1.94 6.24 -12.02
C ILE A 47 2.69 5.21 -11.17
N ALA A 48 2.01 4.15 -10.73
CA ALA A 48 2.61 3.08 -9.94
C ALA A 48 3.78 2.42 -10.70
N PHE A 49 3.59 2.12 -11.98
CA PHE A 49 4.62 1.55 -12.84
C PHE A 49 5.85 2.45 -12.96
N THR A 50 5.66 3.76 -13.18
CA THR A 50 6.76 4.72 -13.22
C THR A 50 7.52 4.78 -11.90
N VAL A 51 6.82 4.84 -10.77
CA VAL A 51 7.44 4.84 -9.44
C VAL A 51 8.24 3.55 -9.22
N LEU A 52 7.69 2.39 -9.60
CA LEU A 52 8.37 1.10 -9.49
C LEU A 52 9.64 1.04 -10.35
N ILE A 53 9.60 1.54 -11.59
CA ILE A 53 10.79 1.64 -12.45
C ILE A 53 11.85 2.52 -11.78
N ILE A 54 11.48 3.70 -11.31
CA ILE A 54 12.41 4.63 -10.67
C ILE A 54 13.07 3.96 -9.46
N PHE A 55 12.30 3.26 -8.62
CA PHE A 55 12.85 2.55 -7.47
C PHE A 55 13.67 1.31 -7.85
N ALA A 56 13.28 0.58 -8.90
CA ALA A 56 14.00 -0.60 -9.35
C ALA A 56 15.42 -0.25 -9.81
N TYR A 57 15.59 0.86 -10.52
CA TYR A 57 16.89 1.32 -11.01
C TYR A 57 17.62 2.24 -10.02
N GLY A 58 16.90 3.14 -9.35
CA GLY A 58 17.47 4.18 -8.46
C GLY A 58 17.54 3.80 -6.98
N GLY A 59 16.82 2.76 -6.53
CA GLY A 59 16.68 2.43 -5.12
C GLY A 59 18.01 2.12 -4.43
N LYS A 60 18.85 1.25 -5.01
CA LYS A 60 20.18 0.94 -4.42
C LYS A 60 21.06 2.17 -4.28
N PHE A 61 21.05 3.05 -5.29
CA PHE A 61 21.81 4.30 -5.25
C PHE A 61 21.30 5.21 -4.13
N PHE A 62 19.98 5.40 -4.03
CA PHE A 62 19.35 6.19 -2.98
C PHE A 62 19.65 5.67 -1.57
N PHE A 63 19.54 4.36 -1.35
CA PHE A 63 19.82 3.76 -0.05
C PHE A 63 21.30 3.87 0.34
N ASN A 64 22.21 3.69 -0.61
CA ASN A 64 23.64 3.88 -0.37
C ASN A 64 23.97 5.34 -0.04
N TRP A 65 23.29 6.30 -0.66
CA TRP A 65 23.49 7.73 -0.38
C TRP A 65 23.07 8.11 1.05
N ILE A 66 21.99 7.53 1.57
CA ILE A 66 21.52 7.75 2.95
C ILE A 66 22.25 6.84 3.96
N GLY A 67 23.10 5.92 3.50
CA GLY A 67 23.85 5.00 4.37
C GLY A 67 23.01 3.86 4.96
N VAL A 68 21.91 3.50 4.31
CA VAL A 68 20.97 2.46 4.78
C VAL A 68 21.11 1.20 3.94
N SER A 69 21.15 0.03 4.57
CA SER A 69 21.18 -1.24 3.86
C SER A 69 19.79 -1.68 3.40
N ILE A 70 19.73 -2.44 2.30
CA ILE A 70 18.47 -3.04 1.84
C ILE A 70 17.86 -3.99 2.89
N ASN A 71 18.69 -4.61 3.74
CA ASN A 71 18.23 -5.46 4.82
C ASN A 71 17.56 -4.65 5.93
N SER A 72 18.13 -3.49 6.27
CA SER A 72 17.55 -2.54 7.23
C SER A 72 16.17 -2.07 6.76
N LEU A 73 16.03 -1.75 5.46
CA LEU A 73 14.75 -1.37 4.87
C LEU A 73 13.70 -2.50 4.99
N LYS A 74 14.09 -3.74 4.70
CA LYS A 74 13.18 -4.90 4.83
C LYS A 74 12.68 -5.08 6.25
N ILE A 75 13.57 -4.95 7.24
CA ILE A 75 13.21 -5.05 8.67
C ILE A 75 12.27 -3.91 9.06
N ALA A 76 12.62 -2.66 8.74
CA ALA A 76 11.80 -1.49 9.06
C ALA A 76 10.42 -1.54 8.39
N GLY A 77 10.37 -1.93 7.11
CA GLY A 77 9.12 -2.11 6.37
C GLY A 77 8.23 -3.19 6.99
N GLY A 78 8.81 -4.31 7.42
CA GLY A 78 8.09 -5.35 8.15
C GLY A 78 7.48 -4.85 9.47
N ILE A 79 8.25 -4.09 10.25
CA ILE A 79 7.77 -3.49 11.51
C ILE A 79 6.63 -2.49 11.24
N ILE A 80 6.78 -1.62 10.24
CA ILE A 80 5.74 -0.64 9.87
C ILE A 80 4.46 -1.35 9.44
N LEU A 81 4.55 -2.35 8.56
CA LEU A 81 3.40 -3.13 8.12
C LEU A 81 2.70 -3.82 9.30
N PHE A 82 3.47 -4.41 10.22
CA PHE A 82 2.93 -5.03 11.42
C PHE A 82 2.16 -4.03 12.30
N ILE A 83 2.71 -2.84 12.50
CA ILE A 83 2.04 -1.76 13.25
C ILE A 83 0.75 -1.33 12.54
N ILE A 84 0.78 -1.11 11.23
CA ILE A 84 -0.39 -0.73 10.44
C ILE A 84 -1.47 -1.80 10.54
N SER A 85 -1.12 -3.08 10.42
CA SER A 85 -2.06 -4.19 10.57
C SER A 85 -2.70 -4.23 11.96
N ILE A 86 -1.92 -4.02 13.02
CA ILE A 86 -2.46 -3.91 14.39
C ILE A 86 -3.39 -2.71 14.51
N GLU A 87 -3.01 -1.55 13.97
CA GLU A 87 -3.84 -0.34 14.01
C GLU A 87 -5.18 -0.54 13.28
N MET A 88 -5.15 -1.25 12.15
CA MET A 88 -6.36 -1.65 11.39
C MET A 88 -7.26 -2.58 12.21
N LEU A 89 -6.69 -3.61 12.86
CA LEU A 89 -7.45 -4.56 13.68
C LEU A 89 -8.08 -3.91 14.91
N LEU A 90 -7.39 -2.93 15.51
CA LEU A 90 -7.86 -2.23 16.71
C LEU A 90 -8.87 -1.11 16.43
N ASP A 91 -9.27 -0.91 15.16
CA ASP A 91 -10.24 0.09 14.69
C ASP A 91 -10.08 1.50 15.32
N LYS A 92 -8.83 1.90 15.63
CA LYS A 92 -8.50 3.21 16.21
C LYS A 92 -8.87 4.38 15.29
N ARG A 93 -9.23 4.09 14.03
CA ARG A 93 -9.65 5.08 13.02
C ARG A 93 -11.15 5.41 13.09
N ARG A 94 -12.02 4.53 13.60
CA ARG A 94 -13.45 4.83 13.74
C ARG A 94 -13.75 5.74 14.92
N LEU A 95 -13.06 5.55 16.05
CA LEU A 95 -13.29 6.30 17.29
C LEU A 95 -13.05 7.82 17.16
N ARG A 96 -12.04 8.27 16.37
CA ARG A 96 -11.81 9.72 16.15
C ARG A 96 -12.81 10.38 15.19
N ARG A 97 -13.36 9.63 14.22
CA ARG A 97 -14.38 10.14 13.29
C ARG A 97 -15.73 10.31 14.00
N GLU A 98 -16.09 9.38 14.89
CA GLU A 98 -17.31 9.45 15.70
C GLU A 98 -17.25 10.63 16.69
N GLU A 99 -16.12 10.86 17.36
CA GLU A 99 -15.94 11.97 18.30
C GLU A 99 -16.01 13.36 17.63
N SER A 100 -15.49 13.47 16.40
CA SER A 100 -15.52 14.70 15.61
C SER A 100 -16.93 15.01 15.07
N ALA A 101 -17.72 13.99 14.72
CA ALA A 101 -19.10 14.17 14.27
C ALA A 101 -20.05 14.51 15.44
N ASN A 102 -19.84 13.89 16.61
CA ASN A 102 -20.68 14.13 17.77
C ASN A 102 -20.50 15.54 18.36
N LYS A 103 -19.29 16.11 18.25
CA LYS A 103 -18.99 17.47 18.71
C LYS A 103 -19.59 18.60 17.84
N VAL A 104 -20.04 18.27 16.63
CA VAL A 104 -20.72 19.22 15.72
C VAL A 104 -22.25 19.16 15.91
N LEU A 105 -22.75 18.08 16.53
CA LEU A 105 -24.17 17.85 16.81
C LEU A 105 -24.57 18.21 18.26
N SER A 106 -23.60 18.52 19.12
CA SER A 106 -23.77 19.03 20.50
C SER A 106 -23.56 20.53 20.58
#